data_AF-A0A848ASW6-F1
#
_entry.id   AF-A0A848ASW6-F1
#
_cell.length_a   1.000
_cell.length_b   1.000
_cell.length_c   1.000
_cell.angle_alpha   90.00
_cell.angle_beta   90.00
_cell.angle_gamma   90.00
#
_symmetry.space_group_name_H-M   'P 1'
#
loop_
_entity.id
_entity.type
_entity.pdbx_description
1 polymer ?
#
loop_
_entity_poly.entity_id
_entity_poly.type
_entity_poly.pdbx_seq_one_letter_code
_entity_poly.pdbx_strand_id
1 'polypeptide(L)'
;MIIELTLLACIGVFIFIFNSVAMRRSQVDQCRFHIEALLKRRQEVAREIDPELAAELTGPITEWLKLDSETEQRINALPEPAAEQLADYRELGELLRQKLEHYRSWCAAYNRAVTAPPFCWLPKNSKFSQRELF
;
A
#
# COMPACT_ATOMS: atom_id res chain seq x y z
N MET A 1 16.43 -14.42 41.79
CA MET A 1 16.18 -15.49 40.79
C MET A 1 14.80 -15.43 40.15
N ILE A 2 13.67 -15.69 40.84
CA ILE A 2 12.33 -15.69 40.20
C ILE A 2 11.96 -14.32 39.63
N ILE A 3 12.15 -13.24 40.40
CA ILE A 3 11.85 -11.87 39.95
C ILE A 3 12.68 -11.48 38.72
N GLU A 4 13.96 -11.85 38.69
CA GLU A 4 14.87 -11.56 37.57
C GLU A 4 14.48 -12.32 36.31
N LEU A 5 14.12 -13.60 36.43
CA LEU A 5 13.59 -14.41 35.33
C LEU A 5 12.30 -13.83 34.76
N THR A 6 11.37 -13.41 35.62
CA THR A 6 10.12 -12.76 35.19
C THR A 6 10.40 -11.45 34.47
N LEU A 7 11.33 -10.64 34.97
CA LEU A 7 11.68 -9.35 34.37
C LEU A 7 12.36 -9.53 33.00
N LEU A 8 13.25 -10.51 32.86
CA LEU A 8 13.85 -10.90 31.58
C LEU A 8 12.79 -11.38 30.58
N ALA A 9 11.82 -12.19 31.02
CA ALA A 9 10.72 -12.64 30.16
C ALA A 9 9.86 -11.46 29.70
N CYS A 10 9.51 -10.53 30.60
CA CYS A 10 8.79 -9.31 30.24
C CYS A 10 9.54 -8.48 29.19
N ILE A 11 10.84 -8.24 29.37
CA ILE A 11 11.67 -7.53 28.40
C ILE A 11 11.66 -8.24 27.04
N GLY A 12 11.81 -9.57 27.03
CA GLY A 12 11.75 -10.37 25.80
C GLY A 12 10.42 -10.20 25.05
N VAL A 13 9.29 -10.25 25.78
CA VAL A 13 7.96 -10.02 25.20
C VAL A 13 7.83 -8.60 24.65
N PHE A 14 8.31 -7.58 25.36
CA PHE A 14 8.30 -6.20 24.87
C PHE A 14 9.09 -6.06 23.56
N ILE A 15 10.32 -6.58 23.50
CA ILE A 15 11.15 -6.53 22.28
C ILE A 15 10.43 -7.22 21.11
N PHE A 16 9.85 -8.39 21.35
CA PHE A 16 9.11 -9.14 20.35
C PHE A 16 7.91 -8.35 19.78
N ILE A 17 7.13 -7.69 20.64
CA ILE A 17 5.98 -6.88 20.23
C ILE A 17 6.44 -5.69 19.36
N PHE A 18 7.47 -4.96 19.80
CA PHE A 18 7.99 -3.82 19.03
C PHE A 18 8.55 -4.23 17.67
N ASN A 19 9.29 -5.34 17.60
CA ASN A 19 9.83 -5.86 16.34
C ASN A 19 8.71 -6.34 15.40
N SER A 20 7.67 -6.98 15.94
CA SER A 20 6.52 -7.43 15.16
C SER A 20 5.76 -6.26 14.52
N VAL A 21 5.54 -5.17 15.26
CA VAL A 21 4.89 -3.96 14.73
C VAL A 21 5.80 -3.24 13.74
N ALA A 22 7.11 -3.20 13.98
CA ALA A 22 8.07 -2.63 13.02
C ALA A 22 8.11 -3.41 11.70
N MET A 23 8.04 -4.75 11.75
CA MET A 23 7.96 -5.59 10.56
C MET A 23 6.67 -5.31 9.79
N ARG A 24 5.51 -5.27 10.47
CA ARG A 24 4.22 -4.94 9.84
C ARG A 24 4.23 -3.57 9.19
N ARG A 25 4.82 -2.57 9.84
CA ARG A 25 5.02 -1.25 9.24
C ARG A 25 5.79 -1.36 7.93
N SER A 26 6.92 -2.06 7.92
CA SER A 26 7.72 -2.23 6.71
C SER A 26 6.95 -2.93 5.60
N GLN A 27 6.11 -3.92 5.92
CA GLN A 27 5.27 -4.61 4.95
C GLN A 27 4.22 -3.66 4.34
N VAL A 28 3.58 -2.82 5.15
CA VAL A 28 2.61 -1.81 4.69
C VAL A 28 3.32 -0.76 3.81
N ASP A 29 4.47 -0.25 4.24
CA ASP A 29 5.24 0.76 3.51
C ASP A 29 5.74 0.18 2.16
N GLN A 30 6.23 -1.07 2.13
CA GLN A 30 6.61 -1.78 0.89
C GLN A 30 5.41 -2.03 -0.03
N CYS A 31 4.27 -2.44 0.53
CA CYS A 31 3.06 -2.69 -0.26
C CYS A 31 2.57 -1.40 -0.92
N ARG A 32 2.60 -0.27 -0.21
CA ARG A 32 2.30 1.06 -0.78
C ARG A 32 3.24 1.40 -1.93
N PHE A 33 4.55 1.20 -1.76
CA PHE A 33 5.52 1.43 -2.82
C PHE A 33 5.24 0.58 -4.08
N HIS A 34 4.86 -0.68 -3.91
CA HIS A 34 4.47 -1.53 -5.03
C HIS A 34 3.20 -1.04 -5.74
N ILE A 35 2.20 -0.55 -4.99
CA ILE A 35 0.99 0.06 -5.57
C ILE A 35 1.37 1.28 -6.41
N GLU A 36 2.23 2.17 -5.90
CA GLU A 36 2.71 3.34 -6.64
C GLU A 36 3.44 2.96 -7.92
N ALA A 37 4.29 1.92 -7.87
CA ALA A 37 5.00 1.42 -9.04
C ALA A 37 4.05 0.83 -10.09
N LEU A 38 3.02 0.08 -9.66
CA LEU A 38 2.00 -0.48 -10.55
C LEU A 38 1.18 0.60 -11.23
N LEU A 39 0.76 1.64 -10.49
CA LEU A 39 0.02 2.78 -11.04
C LEU A 39 0.85 3.53 -12.09
N LYS A 40 2.13 3.77 -11.82
CA LYS A 40 3.04 4.37 -12.81
C LYS A 40 3.15 3.51 -14.06
N ARG A 41 3.35 2.20 -13.90
CA ARG A 41 3.46 1.28 -15.04
C ARG A 41 2.17 1.21 -15.85
N ARG A 42 1.00 1.22 -15.19
CA ARG A 42 -0.30 1.28 -15.87
C ARG A 42 -0.48 2.57 -16.66
N GLN A 43 -0.04 3.71 -16.13
CA GLN A 43 -0.04 4.97 -16.89
C GLN A 43 0.92 4.95 -18.09
N GLU A 44 2.10 4.32 -17.95
CA GLU A 44 3.01 4.13 -19.09
C GLU A 44 2.37 3.28 -20.20
N VAL A 45 1.75 2.16 -19.85
CA VAL A 45 1.06 1.30 -20.82
C VAL A 45 -0.16 2.01 -21.42
N ALA A 46 -0.92 2.77 -20.60
CA ALA A 46 -2.02 3.59 -21.11
C ALA A 46 -1.54 4.60 -22.15
N ARG A 47 -0.36 5.22 -21.94
CA ARG A 47 0.26 6.14 -22.91
C ARG A 47 0.70 5.45 -24.20
N GLU A 48 1.10 4.17 -24.12
CA GLU A 48 1.42 3.36 -25.31
C GLU A 48 0.16 3.00 -26.11
N ILE A 49 -0.99 2.81 -25.44
CA ILE A 49 -2.28 2.56 -26.07
C ILE A 49 -2.83 3.83 -26.71
N ASP A 50 -2.88 4.92 -25.94
CA ASP A 50 -3.38 6.22 -26.38
C ASP A 50 -2.64 7.35 -25.63
N PRO A 51 -1.81 8.15 -26.32
CA PRO A 51 -1.11 9.28 -25.72
C PRO A 51 -2.02 10.33 -25.06
N GLU A 52 -3.28 10.46 -25.48
CA GLU A 52 -4.24 11.42 -24.91
C GLU A 52 -4.77 10.98 -23.54
N LEU A 53 -4.61 9.71 -23.17
CA LEU A 53 -5.00 9.17 -21.87
C LEU A 53 -3.94 9.33 -20.79
N ALA A 54 -2.72 9.70 -21.18
CA ALA A 54 -1.60 9.88 -20.28
C ALA A 54 -1.78 11.16 -19.45
N ALA A 55 -1.99 10.98 -18.15
CA ALA A 55 -2.06 12.09 -17.20
C ALA A 55 -0.91 12.03 -16.20
N GLU A 56 -0.40 13.19 -15.82
CA GLU A 56 0.67 13.26 -14.83
C GLU A 56 0.16 12.86 -13.45
N LEU A 57 0.80 11.84 -12.88
CA LEU A 57 0.56 11.37 -11.52
C LEU A 57 1.13 12.39 -10.51
N THR A 58 0.31 13.37 -10.18
CA THR A 58 0.61 14.40 -9.16
C THR A 58 -0.35 14.24 -7.97
N GLY A 59 0.10 14.64 -6.77
CA GLY A 59 -0.76 14.57 -5.58
C GLY A 59 -0.78 13.22 -4.86
N PRO A 60 -1.76 13.02 -3.94
CA PRO A 60 -1.89 11.82 -3.12
C PRO A 60 -2.31 10.58 -3.94
N ILE A 61 -1.99 9.40 -3.40
CA ILE A 61 -2.27 8.11 -4.07
C ILE A 61 -3.76 7.87 -4.34
N THR A 62 -4.65 8.47 -3.54
CA THR A 62 -6.09 8.44 -3.77
C THR A 62 -6.50 9.10 -5.09
N GLU A 63 -5.81 10.16 -5.50
CA GLU A 63 -6.03 10.82 -6.79
C GLU A 63 -5.51 9.95 -7.93
N TRP A 64 -4.36 9.30 -7.73
CA TRP A 64 -3.79 8.38 -8.72
C TRP A 64 -4.71 7.18 -8.98
N LEU A 65 -5.35 6.64 -7.92
CA LEU A 65 -6.31 5.55 -8.04
C LEU A 65 -7.60 5.97 -8.77
N LYS A 66 -8.07 7.20 -8.55
CA LYS A 66 -9.21 7.75 -9.29
C LYS A 66 -8.86 7.90 -10.77
N LEU A 67 -7.71 8.50 -11.05
CA LEU A 67 -7.22 8.67 -12.40
C LEU A 67 -7.07 7.31 -13.12
N ASP A 68 -6.50 6.30 -12.46
CA ASP A 68 -6.39 4.95 -13.03
C ASP A 68 -7.76 4.36 -13.39
N SER A 69 -8.76 4.54 -12.53
CA SER A 69 -10.13 4.11 -12.81
C SER A 69 -10.76 4.87 -13.98
N GLU A 70 -10.49 6.17 -14.12
CA GLU A 70 -10.97 6.98 -15.25
C GLU A 70 -10.27 6.57 -16.56
N THR A 71 -8.95 6.35 -16.53
CA THR A 71 -8.17 5.85 -17.67
C THR A 71 -8.69 4.48 -18.10
N GLU A 72 -8.93 3.56 -17.16
CA GLU A 72 -9.47 2.23 -17.47
C GLU A 72 -10.85 2.31 -18.15
N GLN A 73 -11.74 3.20 -17.71
CA GLN A 73 -13.03 3.41 -18.36
C GLN A 73 -12.88 3.90 -19.79
N ARG A 74 -11.95 4.83 -20.04
CA ARG A 74 -11.69 5.35 -21.39
C ARG A 74 -11.07 4.29 -22.30
N ILE A 75 -10.09 3.52 -21.82
CA ILE A 75 -9.47 2.42 -22.58
C ILE A 75 -10.53 1.39 -22.98
N ASN A 76 -11.43 1.03 -22.08
CA ASN A 76 -12.50 0.07 -22.37
C ASN A 76 -13.55 0.61 -23.36
N ALA A 77 -13.64 1.93 -23.55
CA ALA A 77 -14.51 2.56 -24.52
C ALA A 77 -13.85 2.75 -25.91
N LEU A 78 -12.55 2.47 -26.05
CA LEU A 78 -11.85 2.57 -27.33
C LEU A 78 -12.31 1.46 -28.30
N PRO A 79 -12.55 1.79 -29.59
CA PRO A 79 -13.07 0.82 -30.56
C PRO A 79 -12.03 -0.21 -31.04
N GLU A 80 -10.74 0.11 -31.06
CA GLU A 80 -9.66 -0.81 -31.48
C GLU A 80 -8.36 -0.61 -30.66
N PRO A 81 -8.34 -0.96 -29.36
CA PRO A 81 -7.10 -1.01 -28.60
C PRO A 81 -6.20 -2.15 -29.10
N ALA A 82 -4.89 -1.91 -29.21
CA ALA A 82 -3.93 -2.94 -29.55
C ALA A 82 -3.96 -4.07 -28.50
N ALA A 83 -4.17 -5.30 -28.97
CA ALA A 83 -4.57 -6.43 -28.10
C ALA A 83 -3.50 -6.83 -27.06
N GLU A 84 -2.22 -6.65 -27.41
CA GLU A 84 -1.09 -6.98 -26.53
C GLU A 84 -0.98 -6.00 -25.37
N GLN A 85 -0.94 -4.69 -25.65
CA GLN A 85 -0.88 -3.64 -24.63
C GLN A 85 -2.12 -3.64 -23.74
N LEU A 86 -3.30 -3.98 -24.30
CA LEU A 86 -4.52 -4.12 -23.51
C LEU A 86 -4.46 -5.31 -22.55
N ALA A 87 -3.87 -6.43 -22.97
CA ALA A 87 -3.67 -7.59 -22.10
C ALA A 87 -2.73 -7.25 -20.94
N ASP A 88 -1.59 -6.63 -21.25
CA ASP A 88 -0.63 -6.16 -20.26
C ASP A 88 -1.26 -5.16 -19.27
N TYR A 89 -2.04 -4.21 -19.79
CA TYR A 89 -2.75 -3.24 -18.97
C TYR A 89 -3.69 -3.94 -17.98
N ARG A 90 -4.49 -4.91 -18.47
CA ARG A 90 -5.43 -5.67 -17.63
C ARG A 90 -4.73 -6.54 -16.58
N GLU A 91 -3.64 -7.20 -16.94
CA GLU A 91 -2.86 -8.01 -15.98
C GLU A 91 -2.32 -7.14 -14.84
N LEU A 92 -1.77 -5.96 -15.16
CA LEU A 92 -1.35 -5.00 -14.15
C LEU A 92 -2.50 -4.52 -13.26
N GLY A 93 -3.71 -4.44 -13.80
CA GLY A 93 -4.93 -4.06 -13.07
C GLY A 93 -5.35 -5.09 -12.03
N GLU A 94 -5.32 -6.37 -12.41
CA GLU A 94 -5.59 -7.46 -11.47
C GLU A 94 -4.53 -7.52 -10.36
N LEU A 95 -3.25 -7.34 -10.72
CA LEU A 95 -2.17 -7.28 -9.74
C LEU A 95 -2.33 -6.08 -8.79
N LEU A 96 -2.69 -4.91 -9.32
CA LEU A 96 -2.99 -3.71 -8.53
C LEU A 96 -4.14 -3.96 -7.56
N ARG A 97 -5.25 -4.55 -8.03
CA ARG A 97 -6.43 -4.89 -7.20
C ARG A 97 -6.04 -5.82 -6.05
N GLN A 98 -5.26 -6.85 -6.32
CA GLN A 98 -4.77 -7.77 -5.30
C GLN A 98 -3.87 -7.06 -4.27
N LYS A 99 -2.98 -6.17 -4.71
CA LYS A 99 -2.11 -5.40 -3.80
C LYS A 99 -2.91 -4.41 -2.95
N LEU A 100 -3.93 -3.77 -3.50
CA LEU A 100 -4.82 -2.87 -2.76
C LEU A 100 -5.57 -3.60 -1.65
N GLU A 101 -6.09 -4.80 -1.92
CA GLU A 101 -6.76 -5.62 -0.91
C GLU A 101 -5.80 -6.00 0.23
N HIS A 102 -4.60 -6.46 -0.10
CA HIS A 102 -3.56 -6.74 0.89
C HIS A 102 -3.19 -5.50 1.69
N TYR A 103 -3.00 -4.36 1.04
CA TYR A 103 -2.68 -3.10 1.69
C TYR A 103 -3.76 -2.70 2.70
N ARG A 104 -5.03 -2.73 2.32
CA ARG A 104 -6.15 -2.37 3.21
C ARG A 104 -6.17 -3.27 4.45
N SER A 105 -6.04 -4.58 4.26
CA SER A 105 -6.01 -5.55 5.36
C SER A 105 -4.83 -5.31 6.30
N TRP A 106 -3.62 -5.18 5.76
CA TRP A 106 -2.40 -5.00 6.55
C TRP A 106 -2.33 -3.62 7.21
N CYS A 107 -2.72 -2.57 6.50
CA CYS A 107 -2.79 -1.22 7.01
C CYS A 107 -3.79 -1.12 8.16
N ALA A 108 -4.98 -1.71 8.04
CA ALA A 108 -5.96 -1.77 9.13
C ALA A 108 -5.41 -2.54 10.35
N ALA A 109 -4.74 -3.67 10.13
CA ALA A 109 -4.11 -4.43 11.22
C ALA A 109 -2.98 -3.65 11.91
N TYR A 110 -2.13 -2.98 11.14
CA TYR A 110 -1.07 -2.12 11.66
C TYR A 110 -1.63 -0.92 12.42
N ASN A 111 -2.62 -0.22 11.85
CA ASN A 111 -3.28 0.92 12.47
C ASN A 111 -3.91 0.54 13.81
N ARG A 112 -4.58 -0.62 13.90
CA ARG A 112 -5.07 -1.15 15.18
C ARG A 112 -3.96 -1.39 16.19
N ALA A 113 -2.83 -1.96 15.75
CA ALA A 113 -1.69 -2.23 16.64
C ALA A 113 -1.06 -0.95 17.19
N VAL A 114 -0.89 0.10 16.37
CA VAL A 114 -0.29 1.36 16.83
C VAL A 114 -1.25 2.22 17.66
N THR A 115 -2.55 1.96 17.60
CA THR A 115 -3.55 2.58 18.50
C THR A 115 -3.70 1.87 19.84
N ALA A 116 -3.08 0.70 20.03
CA ALA A 116 -3.09 -0.02 21.29
C ALA A 116 -1.86 0.34 22.16
N PRO A 117 -1.93 0.18 23.49
CA PRO A 117 -0.74 0.26 24.35
C PRO A 117 0.32 -0.78 23.95
N PRO A 118 1.62 -0.48 24.12
CA PRO A 118 2.18 0.79 24.57
C PRO A 118 2.33 1.84 23.45
N PHE A 119 1.98 1.51 22.20
CA PHE A 119 2.26 2.35 21.03
C PHE A 119 1.47 3.67 21.02
N CYS A 120 0.22 3.67 21.51
CA CYS A 120 -0.58 4.87 21.61
C CYS A 120 -0.06 5.90 22.63
N TRP A 121 0.85 5.50 23.51
CA TRP A 121 1.54 6.40 24.45
C TRP A 121 2.78 7.05 23.86
N LEU A 122 3.21 6.61 22.67
CA LEU A 122 4.36 7.22 22.01
C LEU A 122 3.99 8.61 21.45
N PRO A 123 4.96 9.53 21.33
CA PRO A 123 4.73 10.84 20.71
C PRO A 123 4.17 10.70 19.29
N LYS A 124 3.36 11.67 18.83
CA LYS A 124 2.79 11.66 17.47
C LYS A 124 3.84 11.58 16.35
N ASN A 125 5.05 12.07 16.59
CA ASN A 125 6.17 12.02 15.64
C ASN A 125 6.95 10.70 15.72
N SER A 126 6.46 9.74 16.50
CA SER A 126 7.00 8.39 16.54
C SER A 126 6.94 7.75 15.16
N LYS A 127 7.94 6.92 14.91
CA LYS A 127 8.01 6.07 13.73
C LYS A 127 6.81 5.08 13.64
N PHE A 128 6.06 4.91 14.74
CA PHE A 128 4.86 4.09 14.87
C PHE A 128 3.59 4.96 14.84
N SER A 129 3.40 5.70 13.75
CA SER A 129 2.18 6.46 13.47
C SER A 129 1.25 5.67 12.56
N GLN A 130 -0.05 5.98 12.59
CA GLN A 130 -1.03 5.40 11.66
C GLN A 130 -0.65 5.69 10.20
N ARG A 131 -1.08 4.81 9.30
CA ARG A 131 -0.96 4.95 7.85
C ARG A 131 -2.32 5.29 7.26
N GLU A 132 -2.28 6.01 6.15
CA GLU A 132 -3.46 6.34 5.37
C GLU A 132 -4.15 5.06 4.85
N LEU A 133 -5.48 5.07 4.83
CA LEU A 133 -6.30 4.03 4.22
C LEU A 133 -6.95 4.62 2.96
N PHE A 134 -6.87 3.90 1.85
CA PHE A 134 -7.43 4.25 0.55
C PHE A 134 -7.98 2.99 -0.15
#